data_AF-A0A124E072-F1
#
_entry.id   AF-A0A124E072-F1
#
_cell.length_a   1.000
_cell.length_b   1.000
_cell.length_c   1.000
_cell.angle_alpha   90.00
_cell.angle_beta   90.00
_cell.angle_gamma   90.00
#
_symmetry.space_group_name_H-M   'P 1'
#
loop_
_entity.id
_entity.type
_entity.pdbx_description
1 polymer ?
#
loop_
_entity_poly.entity_id
_entity_poly.type
_entity_poly.pdbx_seq_one_letter_code
_entity_poly.pdbx_strand_id
1 'polypeptide(L)'
;MLNRFATLAAVCMLAPVAVTPLASADPPPPPPDPAAPVADAAAPPPPPADTGAVPSSPPGVLDTPDGWHVTVVGSNETLLPVAPLTTAVSSREYLVGGTFTGNVSGSGKTKLTGGTLEAGAQIGCGIISDETEINPGISFTP
;
A
#
# COMPACT_ATOMS: atom_id res chain seq x y z
N MET A 1 75.67 0.94 17.93
CA MET A 1 74.28 0.82 17.44
C MET A 1 73.22 1.09 18.54
N LEU A 2 73.59 1.77 19.64
CA LEU A 2 72.65 2.14 20.72
C LEU A 2 72.14 3.59 20.60
N ASN A 3 72.82 4.44 19.83
CA ASN A 3 72.46 5.85 19.67
C ASN A 3 71.33 6.12 18.66
N ARG A 4 70.88 5.13 17.88
CA ARG A 4 69.75 5.27 16.93
C ARG A 4 68.40 4.90 17.55
N PHE A 5 68.39 4.14 18.64
CA PHE A 5 67.16 3.78 19.36
C PHE A 5 66.79 4.81 20.44
N ALA A 6 67.77 5.53 20.98
CA ALA A 6 67.53 6.60 21.97
C ALA A 6 66.85 7.84 21.37
N THR A 7 67.06 8.11 20.08
CA THR A 7 66.49 9.28 19.38
C THR A 7 65.00 9.11 19.05
N LEU A 8 64.50 7.88 18.89
CA LEU A 8 63.08 7.62 18.61
C LEU A 8 62.22 7.71 19.88
N ALA A 9 62.77 7.34 21.04
CA ALA A 9 62.06 7.40 22.33
C ALA A 9 61.89 8.84 22.86
N ALA A 10 62.79 9.75 22.51
CA ALA A 10 62.73 11.15 22.94
C ALA A 10 61.69 12.00 22.16
N VAL A 11 61.28 11.57 20.97
CA VAL A 11 60.30 12.30 20.12
C VAL A 11 58.85 12.00 20.52
N CYS A 12 58.57 10.87 21.17
CA CYS A 12 57.21 10.50 21.59
C CYS A 12 56.75 11.13 22.93
N MET A 13 57.60 11.89 23.63
CA MET A 13 57.30 12.46 24.95
C MET A 13 57.15 13.99 24.96
N LEU A 14 57.24 14.66 23.81
CA LEU A 14 57.28 16.13 23.71
C LEU A 14 56.31 16.67 22.65
N ALA A 15 55.00 16.49 22.87
CA ALA A 15 53.92 17.29 22.27
C ALA A 15 52.56 16.95 22.90
N PRO A 16 51.72 17.89 23.38
CA PRO A 16 51.98 19.10 24.17
C PRO A 16 51.16 19.10 25.48
N VAL A 17 51.75 19.54 26.59
CA VAL A 17 51.01 20.02 27.78
C VAL A 17 50.73 21.51 27.58
N ALA A 18 49.69 21.82 26.84
CA ALA A 18 49.03 23.13 26.69
C ALA A 18 47.77 22.81 25.87
N VAL A 19 46.54 22.93 26.35
CA VAL A 19 45.92 24.06 27.04
C VAL A 19 44.77 23.48 27.87
N THR A 20 44.87 23.45 29.20
CA THR A 20 43.64 23.32 30.01
C THR A 20 43.05 24.73 30.11
N PRO A 21 41.86 24.99 29.57
CA PRO A 21 41.20 26.25 29.88
C PRO A 21 41.00 26.30 31.40
N LEU A 22 41.50 27.36 32.03
CA LEU A 22 41.03 27.76 33.34
C LEU A 22 39.54 28.03 33.18
N ALA A 23 38.70 27.08 33.58
CA ALA A 23 37.27 27.26 33.64
C ALA A 23 36.99 28.27 34.76
N SER A 24 36.98 29.55 34.41
CA SER A 24 36.26 30.54 35.19
C SER A 24 34.78 30.16 35.11
N ALA A 25 34.18 29.83 36.25
CA ALA A 25 32.76 29.55 36.34
C ALA A 25 31.98 30.88 36.27
N ASP A 26 31.98 31.53 35.11
CA ASP A 26 30.95 32.52 34.82
C ASP A 26 29.70 31.74 34.37
N PRO A 27 28.54 31.90 35.03
CA PRO A 27 27.34 31.19 34.64
C PRO A 27 27.03 31.51 33.17
N PRO A 28 26.80 30.50 32.31
CA PRO A 28 26.37 30.77 30.95
C PRO A 28 25.10 31.63 30.99
N PRO A 29 24.97 32.66 30.14
CA PRO A 29 23.72 33.40 30.03
C PRO A 29 22.58 32.40 29.79
N PRO A 30 21.38 32.66 30.34
CA PRO A 30 20.25 31.76 30.18
C PRO A 30 20.07 31.40 28.69
N PRO A 31 19.75 30.14 28.38
CA PRO A 31 19.40 29.77 27.01
C PRO A 31 18.30 30.74 26.53
N PRO A 32 18.30 31.14 25.24
CA PRO A 32 17.14 31.81 24.67
C PRO A 32 15.90 30.96 25.00
N ASP A 33 14.81 31.63 25.39
CA ASP A 33 13.54 30.94 25.62
C ASP A 33 13.27 29.97 24.46
N PRO A 34 12.86 28.72 24.73
CA PRO A 34 12.49 27.80 23.68
C PRO A 34 11.54 28.51 22.73
N ALA A 35 11.89 28.55 21.43
CA ALA A 35 11.01 29.08 20.41
C ALA A 35 9.62 28.47 20.66
N ALA A 36 8.62 29.33 20.86
CA ALA A 36 7.24 28.88 21.02
C ALA A 36 6.96 27.87 19.91
N PRO A 37 6.32 26.73 20.22
CA PRO A 37 6.08 25.70 19.21
C PRO A 37 5.38 26.39 18.04
N VAL A 38 6.03 26.34 16.87
CA VAL A 38 5.35 26.71 15.63
C VAL A 38 4.08 25.87 15.61
N ALA A 39 2.92 26.54 15.58
CA ALA A 39 1.66 25.84 15.49
C ALA A 39 1.76 24.89 14.30
N ASP A 40 1.59 23.60 14.56
CA ASP A 40 1.56 22.57 13.53
C ASP A 40 0.55 23.03 12.49
N ALA A 41 1.03 23.41 11.29
CA ALA A 41 0.15 23.71 10.19
C ALA A 41 -0.63 22.42 9.94
N ALA A 42 -1.91 22.41 10.32
CA ALA A 42 -2.74 21.22 10.34
C ALA A 42 -2.48 20.42 9.05
N ALA A 43 -1.99 19.18 9.23
CA ALA A 43 -1.72 18.30 8.11
C ALA A 43 -2.96 18.29 7.20
N PRO A 44 -2.79 18.40 5.86
CA PRO A 44 -3.92 18.31 4.94
C PRO A 44 -4.73 17.06 5.26
N PRO A 45 -6.08 17.14 5.22
CA PRO A 45 -6.90 15.98 5.49
C PRO A 45 -6.50 14.83 4.56
N PRO A 46 -6.48 13.59 5.06
CA PRO A 46 -6.10 12.45 4.24
C PRO A 46 -7.02 12.36 3.02
N PRO A 47 -6.50 11.86 1.88
CA PRO A 47 -7.33 11.62 0.71
C PRO A 47 -8.50 10.68 1.07
N PRO A 48 -9.65 10.81 0.39
CA PRO A 48 -10.78 9.92 0.61
C PRO A 48 -10.36 8.46 0.43
N ALA A 49 -10.91 7.58 1.29
CA ALA A 49 -10.72 6.15 1.13
C ALA A 49 -11.35 5.68 -0.20
N ASP A 50 -10.67 4.76 -0.89
CA ASP A 50 -11.27 4.07 -2.03
C ASP A 50 -12.42 3.19 -1.53
N THR A 51 -13.61 3.44 -2.04
CA THR A 51 -14.81 2.66 -1.70
C THR A 51 -15.00 1.45 -2.62
N GLY A 52 -14.18 1.32 -3.66
CA GLY A 52 -14.29 0.28 -4.68
C GLY A 52 -15.54 0.40 -5.54
N ALA A 53 -16.23 1.55 -5.55
CA ALA A 53 -17.50 1.68 -6.26
C ALA A 53 -17.31 1.49 -7.78
N VAL A 54 -18.14 0.63 -8.38
CA VAL A 54 -18.15 0.40 -9.83
C VAL A 54 -19.55 0.65 -10.39
N PRO A 55 -19.66 1.13 -11.64
CA PRO A 55 -20.96 1.35 -12.25
C PRO A 55 -21.67 0.02 -12.49
N SER A 56 -22.92 -0.08 -12.03
CA SER A 56 -23.80 -1.19 -12.38
C SER A 56 -24.17 -1.15 -13.86
N SER A 57 -24.32 -2.33 -14.45
CA SER A 57 -24.81 -2.45 -15.83
C SER A 57 -26.30 -2.10 -15.93
N PRO A 58 -26.78 -1.68 -17.12
CA PRO A 58 -28.21 -1.57 -17.37
C PRO A 58 -28.94 -2.89 -17.09
N PRO A 59 -30.24 -2.87 -16.74
CA PRO A 59 -30.99 -4.07 -16.49
C PRO A 59 -30.96 -5.04 -17.69
N GLY A 60 -30.68 -6.31 -17.41
CA GLY A 60 -30.92 -7.39 -18.34
C GLY A 60 -32.42 -7.67 -18.40
N VAL A 61 -32.97 -7.76 -19.62
CA VAL A 61 -34.41 -7.98 -19.84
C VAL A 61 -34.58 -9.18 -20.77
N LEU A 62 -35.49 -10.08 -20.42
CA LEU A 62 -35.88 -11.23 -21.22
C LEU A 62 -37.40 -11.34 -21.25
N ASP A 63 -37.98 -11.19 -22.44
CA ASP A 63 -39.36 -11.56 -22.72
C ASP A 63 -39.39 -12.98 -23.26
N THR A 64 -40.05 -13.89 -22.55
CA THR A 64 -40.16 -15.29 -22.98
C THR A 64 -41.27 -15.45 -24.01
N PRO A 65 -41.15 -16.42 -24.94
CA PRO A 65 -42.19 -16.67 -25.93
C PRO A 65 -43.58 -17.01 -25.36
N ASP A 66 -43.63 -17.54 -24.12
CA ASP A 66 -44.87 -17.90 -23.44
C ASP A 66 -45.47 -16.76 -22.60
N GLY A 67 -44.84 -15.58 -22.56
CA GLY A 67 -45.40 -14.34 -22.04
C GLY A 67 -44.90 -13.88 -20.67
N TRP A 68 -43.78 -14.41 -20.19
CA TRP A 68 -43.10 -13.90 -18.98
C TRP A 68 -42.17 -12.73 -19.33
N HIS A 69 -42.14 -11.74 -18.45
CA HIS A 69 -41.20 -10.63 -18.49
C HIS A 69 -40.24 -10.76 -17.30
N VAL A 70 -38.97 -11.06 -17.59
CA VAL A 70 -37.92 -11.29 -16.59
C VAL A 70 -36.91 -10.15 -16.65
N THR A 71 -36.62 -9.53 -15.52
CA THR A 71 -35.59 -8.50 -15.42
C THR A 71 -34.57 -8.85 -14.35
N VAL A 72 -33.29 -8.58 -14.62
CA VAL A 72 -32.20 -8.68 -13.65
C VAL A 72 -31.44 -7.37 -13.61
N VAL A 73 -31.21 -6.84 -12.41
CA VAL A 73 -30.51 -5.57 -12.22
C VAL A 73 -29.55 -5.64 -11.04
N GLY A 74 -28.36 -5.07 -11.23
CA GLY A 74 -27.38 -4.81 -10.17
C GLY A 74 -27.51 -3.37 -9.66
N SER A 75 -27.19 -3.16 -8.38
CA SER A 75 -27.13 -1.82 -7.79
C SER A 75 -26.12 -1.79 -6.66
N ASN A 76 -25.55 -0.61 -6.42
CA ASN A 76 -24.55 -0.36 -5.37
C ASN A 76 -23.37 -1.35 -5.45
N GLU A 77 -22.87 -1.61 -6.65
CA GLU A 77 -21.79 -2.56 -6.88
C GLU A 77 -20.43 -1.99 -6.48
N THR A 78 -19.60 -2.85 -5.88
CA THR A 78 -18.24 -2.53 -5.46
C THR A 78 -17.27 -3.66 -5.82
N LEU A 79 -16.11 -3.30 -6.35
CA LEU A 79 -14.93 -4.14 -6.51
C LEU A 79 -13.77 -3.47 -5.75
N LEU A 80 -13.75 -3.61 -4.43
CA LEU A 80 -12.76 -2.95 -3.58
C LEU A 80 -11.43 -3.73 -3.63
N PRO A 81 -10.33 -3.14 -4.12
CA PRO A 81 -9.02 -3.77 -4.05
C PRO A 81 -8.58 -3.87 -2.58
N VAL A 82 -8.11 -5.04 -2.17
CA VAL A 82 -7.53 -5.25 -0.83
C VAL A 82 -6.11 -5.78 -0.92
N ALA A 83 -5.34 -5.61 0.15
CA ALA A 83 -4.00 -6.18 0.23
C ALA A 83 -4.10 -7.71 0.09
N PRO A 84 -3.42 -8.32 -0.91
CA PRO A 84 -3.47 -9.75 -1.08
C PRO A 84 -2.96 -10.48 0.17
N LEU A 85 -3.64 -11.55 0.56
CA LEU A 85 -3.18 -12.40 1.67
C LEU A 85 -1.85 -13.11 1.37
N THR A 86 -1.49 -13.24 0.09
CA THR A 86 -0.21 -13.78 -0.36
C THR A 86 0.86 -12.68 -0.45
N THR A 87 2.13 -13.05 -0.37
CA THR A 87 3.25 -12.13 -0.60
C THR A 87 3.62 -12.00 -2.08
N ALA A 88 2.87 -12.65 -2.98
CA ALA A 88 3.17 -12.63 -4.41
C ALA A 88 2.77 -11.29 -5.02
N VAL A 89 3.75 -10.58 -5.59
CA VAL A 89 3.55 -9.27 -6.24
C VAL A 89 2.58 -9.31 -7.44
N SER A 90 2.38 -10.49 -8.03
CA SER A 90 1.44 -10.74 -9.11
C SER A 90 0.02 -11.04 -8.63
N SER A 91 -0.19 -11.30 -7.34
CA SER A 91 -1.52 -11.55 -6.80
C SER A 91 -2.34 -10.27 -6.72
N ARG A 92 -3.64 -10.40 -6.91
CA ARG A 92 -4.64 -9.35 -6.72
C ARG A 92 -5.80 -9.94 -5.95
N GLU A 93 -6.35 -9.18 -5.02
CA GLU A 93 -7.48 -9.59 -4.20
C GLU A 93 -8.49 -8.46 -4.15
N TYR A 94 -9.77 -8.82 -4.21
CA TYR A 94 -10.86 -7.87 -4.22
C TYR A 94 -11.99 -8.35 -3.32
N LEU A 95 -12.59 -7.43 -2.58
CA LEU A 95 -13.89 -7.64 -1.93
C LEU A 95 -14.99 -7.18 -2.89
N VAL A 96 -15.80 -8.14 -3.32
CA VAL A 96 -16.92 -7.90 -4.23
C VAL A 96 -18.19 -7.70 -3.43
N GLY A 97 -18.93 -6.64 -3.73
CA GLY A 97 -20.18 -6.29 -3.08
C GLY A 97 -21.20 -5.78 -4.10
N GLY A 98 -22.48 -5.91 -3.78
CA GLY A 98 -23.56 -5.43 -4.63
C GLY A 98 -24.91 -6.00 -4.22
N THR A 99 -25.98 -5.39 -4.72
CA THR A 99 -27.35 -5.89 -4.58
C THR A 99 -27.88 -6.27 -5.96
N PHE A 100 -28.25 -7.54 -6.11
CA PHE A 100 -28.75 -8.09 -7.38
C PHE A 100 -30.21 -8.50 -7.20
N THR A 101 -31.08 -7.96 -8.06
CA THR A 101 -32.52 -8.19 -7.99
C THR A 101 -33.01 -8.84 -9.27
N GLY A 102 -33.69 -9.98 -9.14
CA GLY A 102 -34.46 -10.60 -10.21
C GLY A 102 -35.96 -10.35 -10.01
N ASN A 103 -36.66 -9.94 -11.07
CA ASN A 103 -38.11 -9.79 -11.07
C ASN A 103 -38.71 -10.60 -12.22
N VAL A 104 -39.81 -11.31 -11.95
CA VAL A 104 -40.59 -12.04 -12.93
C VAL A 104 -42.02 -11.54 -12.87
N SER A 105 -42.51 -11.04 -14.00
CA SER A 105 -43.84 -10.46 -14.15
C SER A 105 -44.47 -10.86 -15.49
N GLY A 106 -45.68 -10.39 -15.77
CA GLY A 106 -46.41 -10.74 -17.00
C GLY A 106 -47.43 -11.86 -16.78
N SER A 107 -48.01 -12.32 -17.89
CA SER A 107 -49.11 -13.29 -17.92
C SER A 107 -48.68 -14.59 -18.60
N GLY A 108 -47.47 -15.06 -18.27
CA GLY A 108 -46.91 -16.25 -18.90
C GLY A 108 -47.79 -17.48 -18.70
N LYS A 109 -47.82 -18.35 -19.71
CA LYS A 109 -48.75 -19.49 -19.77
C LYS A 109 -48.26 -20.71 -19.00
N THR A 110 -46.95 -20.82 -18.79
CA THR A 110 -46.35 -21.92 -18.04
C THR A 110 -46.33 -21.61 -16.54
N LYS A 111 -46.49 -22.64 -15.71
CA LYS A 111 -46.31 -22.49 -14.26
C LYS A 111 -44.82 -22.30 -13.95
N LEU A 112 -44.46 -21.20 -13.29
CA LEU A 112 -43.10 -20.99 -12.79
C LEU A 112 -42.75 -22.08 -11.75
N THR A 113 -41.63 -22.76 -11.96
CA THR A 113 -41.14 -23.83 -11.09
C THR A 113 -39.94 -23.42 -10.24
N GLY A 114 -39.44 -22.19 -10.44
CA GLY A 114 -38.24 -21.65 -9.77
C GLY A 114 -37.25 -21.09 -10.78
N GLY A 115 -36.08 -20.70 -10.30
CA GLY A 115 -34.97 -20.20 -11.12
C GLY A 115 -33.73 -19.96 -10.27
N THR A 116 -32.63 -19.63 -10.93
CA THR A 116 -31.35 -19.28 -10.29
C THR A 116 -31.00 -17.85 -10.66
N LEU A 117 -30.66 -17.03 -9.67
CA LEU A 117 -30.05 -15.72 -9.86
C LEU A 117 -28.56 -15.84 -9.55
N GLU A 118 -27.72 -15.61 -10.55
CA GLU A 118 -26.27 -15.62 -10.40
C GLU A 118 -25.73 -14.19 -10.43
N ALA A 119 -24.78 -13.92 -9.54
CA ALA A 119 -24.06 -12.66 -9.47
C ALA A 119 -22.56 -12.95 -9.43
N GLY A 120 -21.78 -12.17 -10.18
CA GLY A 120 -20.35 -12.36 -10.28
C GLY A 120 -19.69 -11.28 -11.11
N ALA A 121 -18.37 -11.26 -11.06
CA ALA A 121 -17.53 -10.37 -11.86
C ALA A 121 -16.69 -11.21 -12.83
N GLN A 122 -16.55 -10.74 -14.07
CA GLN A 122 -15.61 -11.33 -15.00
C GLN A 122 -14.20 -10.81 -14.70
N ILE A 123 -13.23 -11.73 -14.63
CA ILE A 123 -11.83 -11.39 -14.42
C ILE A 123 -11.11 -11.41 -15.77
N GLY A 124 -10.61 -10.24 -16.20
CA GLY A 124 -9.68 -10.14 -17.30
C GLY A 124 -8.24 -10.07 -16.79
N CYS A 125 -7.39 -11.03 -17.15
CA CYS A 125 -5.96 -10.95 -16.88
C CYS A 125 -5.25 -10.17 -18.00
N GLY A 126 -4.93 -8.90 -17.74
CA GLY A 126 -4.04 -8.10 -18.60
C GLY A 126 -2.56 -8.20 -18.24
N ILE A 127 -2.20 -9.08 -17.30
CA ILE A 127 -0.84 -9.17 -16.76
C ILE A 127 -0.03 -10.17 -17.59
N ILE A 128 0.98 -9.67 -18.30
CA ILE A 128 2.10 -10.45 -18.82
C ILE A 128 3.12 -10.51 -17.68
N SER A 129 3.17 -11.60 -16.92
CA SER A 129 4.28 -11.83 -15.99
C SER A 129 5.40 -12.52 -16.78
N ASP A 130 6.44 -11.77 -17.10
CA ASP A 130 7.73 -12.37 -17.44
C ASP A 130 8.40 -12.86 -16.14
N GLU A 131 9.08 -13.99 -16.21
CA GLU A 131 9.75 -14.59 -15.05
C GLU A 131 10.96 -13.74 -14.67
N THR A 132 10.85 -12.88 -13.66
CA THR A 132 12.07 -12.29 -13.05
C THR A 132 12.68 -13.28 -12.07
N GLU A 133 13.49 -14.20 -12.60
CA GLU A 133 14.47 -14.94 -11.81
C GLU A 133 15.68 -14.04 -11.56
N ILE A 134 15.86 -13.60 -10.30
CA ILE A 134 17.09 -12.93 -9.87
C ILE A 134 18.06 -14.04 -9.45
N ASN A 135 19.06 -14.31 -10.29
CA ASN A 135 20.12 -15.28 -9.99
C ASN A 135 21.44 -14.55 -9.67
N PRO A 136 21.69 -14.16 -8.40
CA PRO A 136 22.91 -13.43 -8.05
C PRO A 136 24.11 -14.38 -8.08
N GLY A 137 25.00 -14.19 -9.06
CA GLY A 137 26.27 -14.89 -9.16
C GLY A 137 27.42 -14.04 -8.62
N ILE A 138 28.23 -14.61 -7.73
CA ILE A 138 29.55 -14.08 -7.38
C ILE A 138 30.60 -15.12 -7.77
N SER A 139 31.50 -14.75 -8.67
CA SER A 139 32.60 -15.58 -9.14
C SER A 139 33.92 -15.01 -8.66
N PHE A 140 34.76 -15.86 -8.06
CA PHE A 140 36.15 -15.55 -7.74
C PHE A 140 37.05 -16.49 -8.54
N THR A 141 38.00 -15.92 -9.28
CA THR A 141 39.04 -16.67 -9.98
C THR A 141 40.34 -16.54 -9.17
N PRO A 142 41.07 -17.64 -8.88
CA PRO A 142 42.31 -17.60 -8.12
C PRO A 142 43.43 -16.86 -8.84
#